data_AF-A0A847FZA0-F1
#
_entry.id   AF-A0A847FZA0-F1
#
_cell.length_a   1.000
_cell.length_b   1.000
_cell.length_c   1.000
_cell.angle_alpha   90.00
_cell.angle_beta   90.00
_cell.angle_gamma   90.00
#
_symmetry.space_group_name_H-M   'P 1'
#
loop_
_entity.id
_entity.type
_entity.pdbx_description
1 polymer ?
#
loop_
_entity_poly.entity_id
_entity_poly.type
_entity_poly.pdbx_seq_one_letter_code
_entity_poly.pdbx_strand_id
1 'polypeptide(L)'
;MIRKIFNDRTPGWIAKAILIVITSFWCYWSVAEMFHEGWWGPFYIRLVYLIPGTSLLLLTLIGCKWPRVGGWLIIIIGGLFSIFFLDIHFVDGKITMDRDLTGFLISGPLAFMGVLLLVEARNQKRRIARGWTPHSTWWRRNIWYLLAVVPPLLILIVLSANYLPLVLTRQDDGNRGIRQIEGNGITLVWAPEGPGWNWKQDYGGYPSWNMIALYGLDPIGMGDKPGYGWEIGVFASAEDMAKYNVCLYLEEDGLTLAGSPQNIWRMPTVNDYACSLTRDGKNAGCLWQGKGHEEITCANPPNKETPLWAPDLEPIYYWAAEEYDHRLAYFVSYNGWVNITLKSGGNPRHSYRCVRDAQ
;
A
#
# COMPACT_ATOMS: atom_id res chain seq x y z
N MET A 1 12.22 -26.07 -42.06
CA MET A 1 12.16 -26.55 -40.65
C MET A 1 11.76 -25.43 -39.65
N ILE A 2 12.28 -24.21 -39.81
CA ILE A 2 11.98 -23.03 -38.95
C ILE A 2 10.48 -22.66 -38.90
N ARG A 3 9.78 -22.64 -40.04
CA ARG A 3 8.33 -22.30 -40.14
C ARG A 3 7.40 -23.22 -39.33
N LYS A 4 7.78 -24.50 -39.14
CA LYS A 4 6.97 -25.50 -38.39
C LYS A 4 7.25 -25.43 -36.87
N ILE A 5 8.50 -25.10 -36.51
CA ILE A 5 8.93 -24.87 -35.10
C ILE A 5 8.24 -23.65 -34.50
N PHE A 6 8.07 -22.58 -35.30
CA PHE A 6 7.35 -21.36 -34.93
C PHE A 6 5.83 -21.51 -34.84
N ASN A 7 5.24 -22.67 -35.16
CA ASN A 7 3.80 -22.89 -34.94
C ASN A 7 3.55 -23.76 -33.70
N ASP A 8 4.35 -24.81 -33.49
CA ASP A 8 4.12 -25.77 -32.41
C ASP A 8 4.61 -25.30 -31.02
N ARG A 9 5.57 -24.37 -30.93
CA ARG A 9 6.15 -23.90 -29.63
C ARG A 9 5.72 -22.50 -29.22
N THR A 10 5.26 -21.69 -30.16
CA THR A 10 4.96 -20.27 -29.96
C THR A 10 3.94 -20.01 -28.85
N PRO A 11 2.82 -20.76 -28.75
CA PRO A 11 1.89 -20.58 -27.62
C PRO A 11 2.57 -20.73 -26.26
N GLY A 12 3.43 -21.73 -26.10
CA GLY A 12 4.15 -21.97 -24.85
C GLY A 12 5.22 -20.93 -24.55
N TRP A 13 5.89 -20.39 -25.58
CA TRP A 13 6.88 -19.33 -25.40
C TRP A 13 6.22 -18.01 -25.00
N ILE A 14 5.13 -17.64 -25.68
CA ILE A 14 4.33 -16.46 -25.33
C ILE A 14 3.82 -16.57 -23.90
N ALA A 15 3.22 -17.72 -23.54
CA ALA A 15 2.69 -17.97 -22.22
C ALA A 15 3.74 -17.77 -21.12
N LYS A 16 4.90 -18.43 -21.27
CA LYS A 16 5.97 -18.37 -20.28
C LYS A 16 6.60 -16.99 -20.20
N ALA A 17 6.86 -16.34 -21.34
CA ALA A 17 7.47 -15.01 -21.36
C ALA A 17 6.59 -13.98 -20.63
N ILE A 18 5.31 -13.91 -20.96
CA ILE A 18 4.37 -12.97 -20.32
C ILE A 18 4.20 -13.30 -18.84
N LEU A 19 4.05 -14.60 -18.50
CA LEU A 19 3.88 -15.01 -17.11
C LEU A 19 5.11 -14.68 -16.25
N ILE A 20 6.32 -14.77 -16.81
CA ILE A 20 7.57 -14.34 -16.14
C ILE A 20 7.58 -12.83 -15.91
N VAL A 21 7.14 -12.02 -16.87
CA VAL A 21 7.03 -10.55 -16.71
C VAL A 21 6.04 -10.22 -15.59
N ILE A 22 4.85 -10.83 -15.62
CA ILE A 22 3.83 -10.65 -14.57
C ILE A 22 4.39 -11.07 -13.20
N THR A 23 5.04 -12.23 -13.12
CA THR A 23 5.67 -12.71 -11.89
C THR A 23 6.71 -11.74 -11.35
N SER A 24 7.55 -11.20 -12.24
CA SER A 24 8.61 -10.25 -11.85
C SER A 24 8.00 -8.96 -11.32
N PHE A 25 6.95 -8.44 -11.96
CA PHE A 25 6.20 -7.28 -11.48
C PHE A 25 5.63 -7.51 -10.07
N TRP A 26 4.98 -8.64 -9.83
CA TRP A 26 4.41 -8.94 -8.51
C TRP A 26 5.46 -9.21 -7.44
N CYS A 27 6.63 -9.76 -7.81
CA CYS A 27 7.77 -9.87 -6.90
C CYS A 27 8.33 -8.49 -6.54
N TYR A 28 8.44 -7.58 -7.52
CA TYR A 28 8.82 -6.18 -7.28
C TYR A 28 7.86 -5.51 -6.31
N TRP A 29 6.56 -5.56 -6.59
CA TRP A 29 5.55 -4.98 -5.71
C TRP A 29 5.62 -5.58 -4.29
N SER A 30 5.67 -6.90 -4.18
CA SER A 30 5.73 -7.60 -2.88
C SER A 30 6.94 -7.19 -2.02
N VAL A 31 8.13 -7.11 -2.63
CA VAL A 31 9.35 -6.71 -1.92
C VAL A 31 9.36 -5.22 -1.61
N ALA A 32 8.85 -4.38 -2.52
CA ALA A 32 8.74 -2.94 -2.28
C ALA A 32 7.80 -2.63 -1.11
N GLU A 33 6.59 -3.21 -1.09
CA GLU A 33 5.63 -3.03 0.01
C GLU A 33 6.13 -3.62 1.33
N MET A 34 6.87 -4.74 1.30
CA MET A 34 7.52 -5.28 2.50
C MET A 34 8.42 -4.24 3.18
N PHE A 35 9.19 -3.46 2.41
CA PHE A 35 10.06 -2.41 2.95
C PHE A 35 9.30 -1.12 3.27
N HIS A 36 8.37 -0.73 2.41
CA HIS A 36 7.62 0.53 2.55
C HIS A 36 6.62 0.49 3.70
N GLU A 37 5.84 -0.58 3.78
CA GLU A 37 4.69 -0.70 4.71
C GLU A 37 4.87 -1.83 5.72
N GLY A 38 5.61 -2.88 5.39
CA GLY A 38 5.76 -4.08 6.22
C GLY A 38 6.86 -4.01 7.27
N TRP A 39 7.70 -2.97 7.22
CA TRP A 39 8.90 -2.88 8.06
C TRP A 39 8.65 -2.21 9.41
N TRP A 40 7.77 -2.83 10.20
CA TRP A 40 7.44 -2.50 11.59
C TRP A 40 7.14 -3.79 12.37
N GLY A 41 7.14 -3.72 13.69
CA GLY A 41 6.77 -4.84 14.57
C GLY A 41 7.50 -6.18 14.29
N PRO A 42 6.88 -7.31 14.66
CA PRO A 42 7.43 -8.65 14.48
C PRO A 42 7.72 -9.06 13.02
N PHE A 43 8.70 -9.96 12.84
CA PHE A 43 9.16 -10.36 11.50
C PHE A 43 8.07 -10.94 10.59
N TYR A 44 7.07 -11.64 11.14
CA TYR A 44 6.00 -12.23 10.34
C TYR A 44 5.16 -11.20 9.57
N ILE A 45 5.10 -9.94 10.02
CA ILE A 45 4.39 -8.87 9.32
C ILE A 45 5.01 -8.65 7.93
N ARG A 46 6.34 -8.65 7.85
CA ARG A 46 7.10 -8.51 6.60
C ARG A 46 6.80 -9.67 5.64
N LEU A 47 6.67 -10.89 6.18
CA LEU A 47 6.44 -12.09 5.36
C LEU A 47 5.09 -12.09 4.65
N VAL A 48 4.06 -11.45 5.21
CA VAL A 48 2.73 -11.36 4.59
C VAL A 48 2.80 -10.65 3.24
N TYR A 49 3.61 -9.60 3.13
CA TYR A 49 3.79 -8.86 1.87
C TYR A 49 4.48 -9.67 0.77
N LEU A 50 5.22 -10.73 1.12
CA LEU A 50 5.88 -11.61 0.16
C LEU A 50 4.96 -12.69 -0.44
N ILE A 51 3.76 -12.88 0.12
CA ILE A 51 2.82 -13.93 -0.30
C ILE A 51 2.43 -13.78 -1.79
N PRO A 52 2.02 -12.60 -2.30
CA PRO A 52 1.56 -12.48 -3.68
C PRO A 52 2.66 -12.83 -4.70
N GLY A 53 3.85 -12.25 -4.55
CA GLY A 53 5.00 -12.52 -5.42
C GLY A 53 5.46 -13.97 -5.36
N THR A 54 5.57 -14.56 -4.16
CA THR A 54 5.96 -15.97 -3.99
C THR A 54 4.94 -16.91 -4.60
N SER A 55 3.65 -16.65 -4.41
CA SER A 55 2.57 -17.48 -4.96
C SER A 55 2.60 -17.50 -6.49
N LEU A 56 2.76 -16.32 -7.12
CA LEU A 56 2.89 -16.24 -8.57
C LEU A 56 4.17 -16.89 -9.09
N LEU A 57 5.30 -16.74 -8.39
CA LEU A 57 6.54 -17.43 -8.74
C LEU A 57 6.35 -18.95 -8.72
N LEU A 58 5.72 -19.50 -7.69
CA LEU A 58 5.41 -20.93 -7.62
C LEU A 58 4.52 -21.39 -8.78
N LEU A 59 3.47 -20.65 -9.10
CA LEU A 59 2.60 -20.95 -10.24
C LEU A 59 3.36 -20.91 -11.57
N THR A 60 4.26 -19.96 -11.75
CA THR A 60 5.11 -19.82 -12.94
C THR A 60 6.08 -20.99 -13.07
N LEU A 61 6.72 -21.41 -11.98
CA LEU A 61 7.62 -22.57 -11.97
C LEU A 61 6.85 -23.86 -12.26
N ILE A 62 5.66 -24.03 -11.68
CA ILE A 62 4.75 -25.16 -11.96
C ILE A 62 4.32 -25.13 -13.43
N GLY A 63 3.94 -23.98 -13.99
CA GLY A 63 3.59 -23.83 -15.41
C GLY A 63 4.74 -24.10 -16.37
N CYS A 64 5.98 -23.77 -15.97
CA CYS A 64 7.17 -24.10 -16.74
C CYS A 64 7.47 -25.61 -16.74
N LYS A 65 7.32 -26.27 -15.59
CA LYS A 65 7.60 -27.70 -15.40
C LYS A 65 6.52 -28.61 -15.96
N TRP A 66 5.28 -28.28 -15.64
CA TRP A 66 4.08 -29.05 -15.94
C TRP A 66 3.01 -28.14 -16.56
N PRO A 67 3.13 -27.79 -17.86
CA PRO A 67 2.24 -26.82 -18.48
C PRO A 67 0.75 -27.16 -18.36
N ARG A 68 0.39 -28.45 -18.29
CA ARG A 68 -0.99 -28.88 -18.05
C ARG A 68 -1.48 -28.52 -16.65
N VAL A 69 -0.68 -28.82 -15.63
CA VAL A 69 -1.06 -28.58 -14.23
C VAL A 69 -1.04 -27.08 -13.96
N GLY A 70 0.03 -26.38 -14.33
CA GLY A 70 0.12 -24.94 -14.17
C GLY A 70 -0.95 -24.19 -14.98
N GLY A 71 -1.27 -24.64 -16.19
CA GLY A 71 -2.35 -24.06 -16.99
C GLY A 71 -3.71 -24.10 -16.27
N TRP A 72 -4.08 -25.25 -15.70
CA TRP A 72 -5.31 -25.36 -14.91
C TRP A 72 -5.28 -24.54 -13.63
N LEU A 73 -4.17 -24.59 -12.88
CA LEU A 73 -4.04 -23.82 -11.64
C LEU A 73 -4.17 -22.32 -11.91
N ILE A 74 -3.52 -21.81 -12.95
CA ILE A 74 -3.58 -20.38 -13.32
C ILE A 74 -4.98 -20.00 -13.80
N ILE A 75 -5.67 -20.84 -14.56
CA ILE A 75 -7.08 -20.58 -14.95
C ILE A 75 -7.98 -20.53 -13.73
N ILE A 76 -7.87 -21.49 -12.81
CA ILE A 76 -8.74 -21.58 -11.64
C ILE A 76 -8.45 -20.42 -10.68
N ILE A 77 -7.19 -20.22 -10.31
CA ILE A 77 -6.79 -19.18 -9.36
C ILE A 77 -7.03 -17.79 -9.97
N GLY A 78 -6.63 -17.59 -11.23
CA GLY A 78 -6.87 -16.34 -11.94
C GLY A 78 -8.36 -16.03 -12.06
N GLY A 79 -9.19 -17.03 -12.38
CA GLY A 79 -10.65 -16.88 -12.46
C GLY A 79 -11.31 -16.61 -11.10
N LEU A 80 -10.90 -17.30 -10.04
CA LEU A 80 -11.37 -17.02 -8.67
C LEU A 80 -10.98 -15.60 -8.24
N PHE A 81 -9.75 -15.19 -8.55
CA PHE A 81 -9.28 -13.84 -8.30
C PHE A 81 -10.07 -12.79 -9.10
N SER A 82 -10.41 -13.07 -10.37
CA SER A 82 -11.31 -12.23 -11.17
C SER A 82 -12.67 -12.09 -10.51
N ILE A 83 -13.29 -13.19 -10.06
CA ILE A 83 -14.62 -13.18 -9.43
C ILE A 83 -14.60 -12.36 -8.13
N PHE A 84 -13.56 -12.54 -7.31
CA PHE A 84 -13.39 -11.79 -6.07
C PHE A 84 -13.21 -10.28 -6.31
N PHE A 85 -12.36 -9.89 -7.27
CA PHE A 85 -12.09 -8.47 -7.56
C PHE A 85 -13.20 -7.77 -8.37
N LEU A 86 -13.98 -8.51 -9.15
CA LEU A 86 -15.12 -7.95 -9.91
C LEU A 86 -16.38 -7.79 -9.04
N ASP A 87 -16.31 -8.14 -7.76
CA ASP A 87 -17.39 -8.03 -6.78
C ASP A 87 -18.73 -8.54 -7.34
N ILE A 88 -18.68 -9.69 -8.01
CA ILE A 88 -19.83 -10.25 -8.73
C ILE A 88 -20.81 -10.82 -7.71
N HIS A 89 -21.86 -10.06 -7.43
CA HIS A 89 -22.94 -10.46 -6.54
C HIS A 89 -24.18 -10.89 -7.33
N PHE A 90 -24.91 -11.84 -6.74
CA PHE A 90 -26.26 -12.18 -7.17
C PHE A 90 -27.25 -11.43 -6.30
N VAL A 91 -27.88 -10.39 -6.86
CA VAL A 91 -28.96 -9.64 -6.20
C VAL A 91 -30.25 -9.88 -6.99
N ASP A 92 -31.27 -10.42 -6.34
CA ASP A 92 -32.59 -10.70 -6.92
C ASP A 92 -32.59 -11.51 -8.23
N GLY A 93 -31.73 -12.53 -8.31
CA GLY A 93 -31.63 -13.41 -9.49
C GLY A 93 -30.97 -12.75 -10.71
N LYS A 94 -30.39 -11.56 -10.55
CA LYS A 94 -29.61 -10.87 -11.58
C LYS A 94 -28.16 -10.78 -11.15
N ILE A 95 -27.25 -10.95 -12.12
CA ILE A 95 -25.82 -10.73 -11.94
C ILE A 95 -25.60 -9.22 -11.97
N THR A 96 -25.21 -8.64 -10.84
CA THR A 96 -24.79 -7.24 -10.74
C THR A 96 -23.26 -7.19 -10.70
N MET A 97 -22.67 -6.30 -11.49
CA MET A 97 -21.22 -6.12 -11.59
C MET A 97 -20.92 -4.68 -11.20
N ASP A 98 -20.38 -4.48 -10.00
CA ASP A 98 -19.88 -3.18 -9.60
C ASP A 98 -18.53 -2.97 -10.28
N ARG A 99 -18.41 -1.82 -10.97
CA ARG A 99 -17.41 -1.58 -12.01
C ARG A 99 -15.99 -1.73 -11.47
N ASP A 100 -15.33 -2.86 -11.77
CA ASP A 100 -13.88 -2.89 -11.79
C ASP A 100 -13.31 -3.62 -13.02
N LEU A 101 -13.45 -2.97 -14.18
CA LEU A 101 -12.75 -3.35 -15.42
C LEU A 101 -11.24 -3.53 -15.16
N THR A 102 -10.67 -2.81 -14.19
CA THR A 102 -9.27 -2.90 -13.76
C THR A 102 -8.93 -4.28 -13.20
N GLY A 103 -9.77 -4.82 -12.31
CA GLY A 103 -9.60 -6.17 -11.77
C GLY A 103 -9.61 -7.26 -12.85
N PHE A 104 -10.49 -7.13 -13.86
CA PHE A 104 -10.47 -8.00 -15.05
C PHE A 104 -9.23 -7.81 -15.91
N LEU A 105 -8.75 -6.58 -16.12
CA LEU A 105 -7.54 -6.32 -16.90
C LEU A 105 -6.27 -6.91 -16.25
N ILE A 106 -6.28 -7.10 -14.93
CA ILE A 106 -5.18 -7.76 -14.20
C ILE A 106 -5.27 -9.29 -14.28
N SER A 107 -6.49 -9.84 -14.17
CA SER A 107 -6.71 -11.29 -14.00
C SER A 107 -7.08 -12.05 -15.29
N GLY A 108 -7.75 -11.39 -16.24
CA GLY A 108 -8.07 -11.93 -17.57
C GLY A 108 -6.84 -12.38 -18.37
N PRO A 109 -5.73 -11.60 -18.40
CA PRO A 109 -4.49 -12.05 -19.02
C PRO A 109 -3.92 -13.33 -18.40
N LEU A 110 -4.07 -13.54 -17.09
CA LEU A 110 -3.62 -14.77 -16.42
C LEU A 110 -4.39 -15.99 -16.92
N ALA A 111 -5.72 -15.92 -16.98
CA ALA A 111 -6.54 -17.01 -17.50
C ALA A 111 -6.18 -17.35 -18.95
N PHE A 112 -5.95 -16.33 -19.78
CA PHE A 112 -5.47 -16.52 -21.16
C PHE A 112 -4.09 -17.20 -21.22
N MET A 113 -3.15 -16.82 -20.35
CA MET A 113 -1.85 -17.50 -20.25
C MET A 113 -2.01 -18.96 -19.85
N GLY A 114 -2.94 -19.27 -18.94
CA GLY A 114 -3.25 -20.64 -18.55
C GLY A 114 -3.75 -21.49 -19.72
N VAL A 115 -4.61 -20.95 -20.59
CA VAL A 115 -5.06 -21.62 -21.82
C VAL A 115 -3.89 -21.90 -22.76
N LEU A 116 -2.99 -20.92 -22.97
CA LEU A 116 -1.81 -21.12 -23.80
C LEU A 116 -0.86 -22.19 -23.23
N LEU A 117 -0.76 -22.33 -21.91
CA LEU A 117 -0.03 -23.42 -21.26
C LEU A 117 -0.68 -24.79 -21.50
N LEU A 118 -2.01 -24.88 -21.52
CA LEU A 118 -2.72 -26.12 -21.90
C LEU A 118 -2.45 -26.51 -23.36
N VAL A 119 -2.41 -25.53 -24.28
CA VAL A 119 -2.01 -25.73 -25.68
C VAL A 119 -0.57 -26.22 -25.75
N GLU A 120 0.35 -25.61 -25.01
CA GLU A 120 1.74 -26.05 -24.94
C GLU A 120 1.87 -27.47 -24.38
N ALA A 121 1.09 -27.86 -23.38
CA ALA A 121 1.09 -29.22 -22.86
C ALA A 121 0.69 -30.24 -23.94
N ARG A 122 -0.34 -29.92 -24.73
CA ARG A 122 -0.78 -30.75 -25.86
C ARG A 122 0.31 -30.84 -26.93
N ASN A 123 0.92 -29.72 -27.26
CA ASN A 123 1.99 -29.66 -28.26
C ASN A 123 3.26 -30.39 -27.79
N GLN A 124 3.59 -30.29 -26.49
CA GLN A 124 4.71 -31.02 -25.89
C GLN A 124 4.55 -32.52 -26.00
N LYS A 125 3.37 -33.06 -25.68
CA LYS A 125 3.06 -34.50 -25.87
C LYS A 125 3.26 -34.93 -27.32
N ARG A 126 2.77 -34.13 -28.28
CA ARG A 126 2.95 -34.40 -29.72
C ARG A 126 4.42 -34.38 -30.15
N ARG A 127 5.22 -33.46 -29.60
CA ARG A 127 6.67 -33.38 -29.88
C ARG A 127 7.40 -34.61 -29.36
N ILE A 128 7.13 -35.01 -28.11
CA ILE A 128 7.72 -36.22 -27.51
C ILE A 128 7.34 -37.46 -28.32
N ALA A 129 6.07 -37.61 -28.71
CA ALA A 129 5.62 -38.72 -29.55
C ALA A 129 6.32 -38.78 -30.94
N ARG A 130 6.80 -37.63 -31.45
CA ARG A 130 7.61 -37.54 -32.68
C ARG A 130 9.11 -37.72 -32.45
N GLY A 131 9.53 -38.20 -31.27
CA GLY A 131 10.94 -38.44 -30.93
C GLY A 131 11.72 -37.19 -30.52
N TRP A 132 11.05 -36.07 -30.22
CA TRP A 132 11.75 -34.88 -29.72
C TRP A 132 12.35 -35.14 -28.34
N THR A 133 13.64 -34.82 -28.19
CA THR A 133 14.36 -34.84 -26.91
C THR A 133 14.78 -33.42 -26.49
N PRO A 134 14.85 -33.15 -25.18
CA PRO A 134 15.41 -31.88 -24.68
C PRO A 134 16.86 -31.68 -25.13
N HIS A 135 17.28 -30.42 -25.19
CA HIS A 135 18.67 -30.07 -25.51
C HIS A 135 19.64 -30.69 -24.48
N SER A 136 20.82 -31.13 -24.93
CA SER A 136 21.85 -31.77 -24.08
C SER A 136 22.44 -30.80 -23.07
N THR A 137 22.78 -29.59 -23.51
CA THR A 137 23.25 -28.49 -22.65
C THR A 137 22.22 -28.09 -21.58
N TRP A 138 22.60 -28.19 -20.31
CA TRP A 138 21.73 -27.98 -19.15
C TRP A 138 21.04 -26.61 -19.15
N TRP A 139 21.76 -25.52 -19.40
CA TRP A 139 21.18 -24.18 -19.32
C TRP A 139 20.15 -23.93 -20.44
N ARG A 140 20.38 -24.45 -21.65
CA ARG A 140 19.41 -24.37 -22.76
C ARG A 140 18.15 -25.17 -22.47
N ARG A 141 18.29 -26.32 -21.81
CA ARG A 141 17.17 -27.14 -21.35
C ARG A 141 16.35 -26.45 -20.26
N ASN A 142 17.01 -25.69 -19.38
CA ASN A 142 16.40 -25.06 -18.22
C ASN A 142 16.20 -23.55 -18.36
N ILE A 143 16.30 -23.00 -19.58
CA ILE A 143 16.29 -21.55 -19.82
C ILE A 143 15.06 -20.86 -19.22
N TRP A 144 13.89 -21.50 -19.27
CA TRP A 144 12.66 -20.94 -18.71
C TRP A 144 12.66 -20.85 -17.18
N TYR A 145 13.35 -21.76 -16.47
CA TYR A 145 13.53 -21.63 -15.03
C TYR A 145 14.51 -20.52 -14.68
N LEU A 146 15.61 -20.42 -15.44
CA LEU A 146 16.56 -19.32 -15.26
C LEU A 146 15.87 -17.97 -15.46
N LEU A 147 15.10 -17.82 -16.53
CA LEU A 147 14.33 -16.60 -16.79
C LEU A 147 13.22 -16.36 -15.76
N ALA A 148 12.65 -17.39 -15.14
CA ALA A 148 11.64 -17.23 -14.11
C ALA A 148 12.22 -16.86 -12.74
N VAL A 149 13.44 -17.27 -12.42
CA VAL A 149 14.05 -17.08 -11.09
C VAL A 149 14.99 -15.88 -11.05
N VAL A 150 15.79 -15.66 -12.10
CA VAL A 150 16.83 -14.62 -12.10
C VAL A 150 16.23 -13.21 -11.91
N PRO A 151 15.18 -12.78 -12.63
CA PRO A 151 14.63 -11.45 -12.44
C PRO A 151 14.04 -11.24 -11.02
N PRO A 152 13.18 -12.12 -10.47
CA PRO A 152 12.74 -12.00 -9.08
C PRO A 152 13.89 -11.96 -8.06
N LEU A 153 14.93 -12.77 -8.26
CA LEU A 153 16.10 -12.77 -7.37
C LEU A 153 16.86 -11.44 -7.46
N LEU A 154 17.09 -10.91 -8.67
CA LEU A 154 17.71 -9.61 -8.86
C LEU A 154 16.89 -8.49 -8.24
N ILE A 155 15.56 -8.54 -8.38
CA ILE A 155 14.65 -7.58 -7.74
C ILE A 155 14.82 -7.63 -6.22
N LEU A 156 14.79 -8.82 -5.61
CA LEU A 156 14.99 -8.98 -4.17
C LEU A 156 16.34 -8.39 -3.74
N ILE A 157 17.42 -8.70 -4.45
CA ILE A 157 18.77 -8.21 -4.14
C ILE A 157 18.84 -6.69 -4.25
N VAL A 158 18.38 -6.11 -5.38
CA VAL A 158 18.48 -4.67 -5.65
C VAL A 158 17.64 -3.87 -4.66
N LEU A 159 16.38 -4.25 -4.44
CA LEU A 159 15.51 -3.55 -3.49
C LEU A 159 16.03 -3.71 -2.06
N SER A 160 16.53 -4.88 -1.67
CA SER A 160 17.15 -5.05 -0.34
C SER A 160 18.40 -4.19 -0.20
N ALA A 161 19.27 -4.13 -1.21
CA ALA A 161 20.47 -3.30 -1.15
C ALA A 161 20.14 -1.80 -1.02
N ASN A 162 19.02 -1.36 -1.57
CA ASN A 162 18.58 0.03 -1.52
C ASN A 162 17.85 0.38 -0.21
N TYR A 163 16.87 -0.43 0.20
CA TYR A 163 15.98 -0.11 1.32
C TYR A 163 16.43 -0.68 2.66
N LEU A 164 17.15 -1.81 2.68
CA LEU A 164 17.57 -2.43 3.94
C LEU A 164 18.43 -1.48 4.81
N PRO A 165 19.42 -0.74 4.26
CA PRO A 165 20.14 0.26 5.05
C PRO A 165 19.20 1.30 5.66
N LEU A 166 18.27 1.85 4.87
CA LEU A 166 17.34 2.88 5.31
C LEU A 166 16.45 2.44 6.47
N VAL A 167 15.97 1.20 6.44
CA VAL A 167 15.07 0.68 7.49
C VAL A 167 15.83 0.16 8.71
N LEU A 168 17.07 -0.30 8.56
CA LEU A 168 17.90 -0.76 9.68
C LEU A 168 18.55 0.39 10.45
N THR A 169 18.70 1.57 9.84
CA THR A 169 19.25 2.76 10.51
C THR A 169 18.19 3.71 11.05
N ARG A 170 16.89 3.34 11.00
CA ARG A 170 15.82 4.17 11.56
C ARG A 170 16.07 4.44 13.04
N GLN A 171 16.01 5.72 13.42
CA GLN A 171 16.06 6.14 14.80
C GLN A 171 14.68 5.96 15.46
N ASP A 172 14.66 5.22 16.57
CA ASP A 172 13.51 5.11 17.46
C ASP A 172 14.00 5.27 18.90
N ASP A 173 13.63 6.37 19.54
CA ASP A 173 13.95 6.61 20.95
C ASP A 173 12.97 5.94 21.93
N GLY A 174 11.94 5.25 21.44
CA GLY A 174 10.92 4.57 22.26
C GLY A 174 9.98 5.52 23.03
N ASN A 175 10.16 6.84 22.93
CA ASN A 175 9.36 7.80 23.67
C ASN A 175 8.11 8.18 22.87
N ARG A 176 6.95 7.76 23.39
CA ARG A 176 5.61 8.02 22.84
C ARG A 176 4.85 9.16 23.53
N GLY A 177 5.54 9.92 24.40
CA GLY A 177 5.00 11.09 25.09
C GLY A 177 4.92 12.34 24.20
N ILE A 178 4.58 13.47 24.82
CA ILE A 178 4.54 14.79 24.16
C ILE A 178 5.92 15.10 23.56
N ARG A 179 5.94 15.57 22.30
CA ARG A 179 7.18 15.89 21.59
C ARG A 179 7.20 17.35 21.14
N GLN A 180 8.21 18.09 21.56
CA GLN A 180 8.54 19.37 20.92
C GLN A 180 9.44 19.10 19.70
N ILE A 181 9.06 19.64 18.54
CA ILE A 181 9.82 19.53 17.30
C ILE A 181 10.05 20.94 16.76
N GLU A 182 11.32 21.24 16.49
CA GLU A 182 11.76 22.52 15.91
C GLU A 182 12.21 22.29 14.47
N GLY A 183 11.72 23.13 13.56
CA GLY A 183 12.03 22.99 12.15
C GLY A 183 11.55 24.16 11.31
N ASN A 184 12.35 24.58 10.34
CA ASN A 184 12.05 25.68 9.43
C ASN A 184 11.56 26.98 10.13
N GLY A 185 12.06 27.26 11.33
CA GLY A 185 11.71 28.46 12.09
C GLY A 185 10.39 28.38 12.86
N ILE A 186 9.74 27.21 12.92
CA ILE A 186 8.58 26.97 13.78
C ILE A 186 8.91 25.94 14.86
N THR A 187 8.26 26.10 16.02
CA THR A 187 8.35 25.17 17.15
C THR A 187 6.95 24.65 17.45
N LEU A 188 6.78 23.34 17.29
CA LEU A 188 5.50 22.66 17.45
C LEU A 188 5.57 21.64 18.58
N VAL A 189 4.52 21.59 19.39
CA VAL A 189 4.32 20.57 20.43
C VAL A 189 3.30 19.55 19.91
N TRP A 190 3.72 18.30 19.79
CA TRP A 190 2.93 17.19 19.26
C TRP A 190 2.41 16.31 20.38
N ALA A 191 1.14 15.91 20.26
CA ALA A 191 0.43 15.09 21.23
C ALA A 191 1.06 13.69 21.39
N PRO A 192 0.95 13.08 22.58
CA PRO A 192 1.43 11.72 22.85
C PRO A 192 0.52 10.65 22.23
N GLU A 193 0.94 9.39 22.29
CA GLU A 193 0.20 8.24 21.76
C GLU A 193 -1.14 8.06 22.47
N GLY A 194 -2.21 7.87 21.71
CA GLY A 194 -3.57 7.81 22.22
C GLY A 194 -4.55 8.53 21.27
N PRO A 195 -5.61 9.16 21.81
CA PRO A 195 -6.58 9.90 20.99
C PRO A 195 -5.98 11.08 20.20
N GLY A 196 -4.79 11.55 20.56
CA GLY A 196 -4.03 12.56 19.79
C GLY A 196 -3.01 12.00 18.81
N TRP A 197 -2.77 10.69 18.81
CA TRP A 197 -1.83 10.04 17.90
C TRP A 197 -2.07 8.53 17.84
N ASN A 198 -2.28 8.02 16.63
CA ASN A 198 -2.37 6.57 16.40
C ASN A 198 -3.56 5.87 17.09
N TRP A 199 -4.71 6.54 17.20
CA TRP A 199 -5.89 5.97 17.86
C TRP A 199 -6.59 4.90 17.01
N LYS A 200 -6.15 3.64 17.15
CA LYS A 200 -6.79 2.49 16.52
C LYS A 200 -8.18 2.27 17.16
N GLN A 201 -9.20 2.18 16.32
CA GLN A 201 -10.59 2.02 16.71
C GLN A 201 -10.94 0.53 16.91
N ASP A 202 -12.03 0.26 17.62
CA ASP A 202 -12.47 -1.11 17.97
C ASP A 202 -12.74 -2.01 16.75
N TYR A 203 -13.11 -1.43 15.60
CA TYR A 203 -13.26 -2.18 14.35
C TYR A 203 -11.92 -2.62 13.72
N GLY A 204 -10.80 -2.29 14.35
CA GLY A 204 -9.45 -2.73 13.96
C GLY A 204 -8.76 -1.82 12.94
N GLY A 205 -9.37 -0.70 12.55
CA GLY A 205 -8.76 0.29 11.67
C GLY A 205 -8.53 1.64 12.36
N TYR A 206 -8.16 2.63 11.55
CA TYR A 206 -7.93 4.00 12.01
C TYR A 206 -8.96 4.97 11.43
N PRO A 207 -9.23 6.09 12.10
CA PRO A 207 -10.20 7.07 11.63
C PRO A 207 -9.90 7.60 10.23
N SER A 208 -10.94 7.70 9.42
CA SER A 208 -10.89 8.43 8.15
C SER A 208 -10.84 9.93 8.40
N TRP A 209 -10.49 10.72 7.38
CA TRP A 209 -10.50 12.17 7.46
C TRP A 209 -11.88 12.72 7.89
N ASN A 210 -12.96 12.16 7.34
CA ASN A 210 -14.34 12.51 7.72
C ASN A 210 -14.61 12.26 9.21
N MET A 211 -14.20 11.10 9.73
CA MET A 211 -14.40 10.74 11.14
C MET A 211 -13.66 11.72 12.07
N ILE A 212 -12.43 12.08 11.70
CA ILE A 212 -11.62 13.05 12.44
C ILE A 212 -12.29 14.42 12.40
N ALA A 213 -12.67 14.90 11.21
CA ALA A 213 -13.23 16.23 11.01
C ALA A 213 -14.58 16.44 11.72
N LEU A 214 -15.39 15.39 11.82
CA LEU A 214 -16.75 15.46 12.38
C LEU A 214 -16.84 14.95 13.82
N TYR A 215 -15.72 14.69 14.49
CA TYR A 215 -15.71 14.07 15.82
C TYR A 215 -16.66 14.77 16.80
N GLY A 216 -16.60 16.10 16.87
CA GLY A 216 -17.40 16.95 17.74
C GLY A 216 -18.82 17.27 17.25
N LEU A 217 -19.18 16.86 16.03
CA LEU A 217 -20.55 17.01 15.54
C LEU A 217 -21.44 15.96 16.22
N ASP A 218 -22.63 16.35 16.66
CA ASP A 218 -23.55 15.43 17.33
C ASP A 218 -23.95 14.23 16.44
N PRO A 219 -23.91 13.00 16.96
CA PRO A 219 -23.45 12.63 18.31
C PRO A 219 -21.91 12.65 18.43
N ILE A 220 -21.38 13.28 19.49
CA ILE A 220 -19.92 13.36 19.72
C ILE A 220 -19.27 11.97 19.71
N GLY A 221 -18.14 11.83 19.00
CA GLY A 221 -17.39 10.59 18.85
C GLY A 221 -17.09 10.22 17.39
N MET A 222 -16.53 9.01 17.18
CA MET A 222 -16.18 8.47 15.85
C MET A 222 -17.33 7.70 15.18
N GLY A 223 -18.53 7.73 15.76
CA GLY A 223 -19.70 7.05 15.21
C GLY A 223 -20.31 7.74 14.00
N ASP A 224 -21.40 7.18 13.49
CA ASP A 224 -22.14 7.70 12.34
C ASP A 224 -22.61 9.14 12.58
N LYS A 225 -22.48 9.96 11.53
CA LYS A 225 -22.84 11.38 11.54
C LYS A 225 -24.04 11.61 10.62
N PRO A 226 -25.25 11.82 11.15
CA PRO A 226 -26.43 12.02 10.33
C PRO A 226 -26.25 13.14 9.30
N GLY A 227 -26.55 12.84 8.03
CA GLY A 227 -26.40 13.80 6.92
C GLY A 227 -25.02 13.82 6.27
N TYR A 228 -24.06 13.04 6.76
CA TYR A 228 -22.77 12.79 6.12
C TYR A 228 -22.64 11.31 5.76
N GLY A 229 -21.92 11.00 4.69
CA GLY A 229 -21.77 9.63 4.23
C GLY A 229 -21.35 9.54 2.78
N TRP A 230 -20.53 8.53 2.47
CA TRP A 230 -20.10 8.28 1.09
C TRP A 230 -21.28 7.83 0.22
N GLU A 231 -22.22 7.12 0.83
CA GLU A 231 -23.45 6.57 0.24
C GLU A 231 -24.43 7.66 -0.23
N ILE A 232 -24.43 8.81 0.44
CA ILE A 232 -25.23 9.99 0.07
C ILE A 232 -24.40 11.09 -0.61
N GLY A 233 -23.09 10.88 -0.76
CA GLY A 233 -22.18 11.81 -1.44
C GLY A 233 -21.89 13.10 -0.67
N VAL A 234 -22.09 13.12 0.65
CA VAL A 234 -21.85 14.27 1.52
C VAL A 234 -20.62 14.01 2.39
N PHE A 235 -19.59 14.84 2.24
CA PHE A 235 -18.32 14.70 2.93
C PHE A 235 -18.05 15.92 3.82
N ALA A 236 -17.21 15.73 4.84
CA ALA A 236 -16.79 16.83 5.69
C ALA A 236 -15.95 17.84 4.89
N SER A 237 -16.09 19.12 5.24
CA SER A 237 -15.35 20.23 4.64
C SER A 237 -14.18 20.68 5.53
N ALA A 238 -13.28 21.51 5.00
CA ALA A 238 -12.27 22.20 5.80
C ALA A 238 -12.88 23.03 6.94
N GLU A 239 -14.09 23.57 6.77
CA GLU A 239 -14.82 24.28 7.83
C GLU A 239 -15.26 23.33 8.95
N ASP A 240 -15.73 22.14 8.59
CA ASP A 240 -16.06 21.10 9.57
C ASP A 240 -14.81 20.66 10.33
N MET A 241 -13.70 20.45 9.62
CA MET A 241 -12.39 20.15 10.23
C MET A 241 -11.99 21.25 11.21
N ALA A 242 -12.10 22.53 10.85
CA ALA A 242 -11.76 23.62 11.76
C ALA A 242 -12.67 23.68 13.01
N LYS A 243 -13.93 23.25 12.89
CA LYS A 243 -14.96 23.44 13.92
C LYS A 243 -15.14 22.25 14.87
N TYR A 244 -15.00 21.02 14.37
CA TYR A 244 -15.41 19.82 15.09
C TYR A 244 -14.33 18.76 15.22
N ASN A 245 -13.10 19.00 14.76
CA ASN A 245 -12.10 17.93 14.75
C ASN A 245 -11.76 17.39 16.15
N VAL A 246 -11.33 16.12 16.20
CA VAL A 246 -10.99 15.41 17.45
C VAL A 246 -9.93 16.12 18.30
N CYS A 247 -8.95 16.81 17.69
CA CYS A 247 -7.90 17.48 18.44
C CYS A 247 -8.45 18.61 19.32
N LEU A 248 -9.57 19.24 18.94
CA LEU A 248 -10.20 20.29 19.75
C LEU A 248 -10.68 19.78 21.10
N TYR A 249 -10.92 18.47 21.23
CA TYR A 249 -11.44 17.82 22.44
C TYR A 249 -10.33 17.22 23.31
N LEU A 250 -9.07 17.30 22.88
CA LEU A 250 -7.96 16.83 23.71
C LEU A 250 -7.72 17.78 24.88
N GLU A 251 -7.62 17.19 26.07
CA GLU A 251 -7.12 17.86 27.27
C GLU A 251 -5.64 18.23 27.11
N GLU A 252 -5.12 19.04 28.04
CA GLU A 252 -3.73 19.52 27.98
C GLU A 252 -2.68 18.38 27.96
N ASP A 253 -3.01 17.23 28.56
CA ASP A 253 -2.15 16.04 28.56
C ASP A 253 -2.01 15.39 27.16
N GLY A 254 -2.92 15.70 26.23
CA GLY A 254 -3.00 15.10 24.90
C GLY A 254 -3.38 13.61 24.89
N LEU A 255 -3.78 13.05 26.04
CA LEU A 255 -4.17 11.65 26.24
C LEU A 255 -5.67 11.49 26.51
N THR A 256 -6.29 12.51 27.09
CA THR A 256 -7.69 12.47 27.53
C THR A 256 -8.58 13.25 26.57
N LEU A 257 -9.70 12.65 26.17
CA LEU A 257 -10.75 13.36 25.42
C LEU A 257 -11.80 13.91 26.38
N ALA A 258 -12.01 15.21 26.32
CA ALA A 258 -13.01 15.94 27.07
C ALA A 258 -14.42 15.76 26.47
N GLY A 259 -15.45 16.04 27.27
CA GLY A 259 -16.84 16.10 26.79
C GLY A 259 -17.18 17.39 26.03
N SER A 260 -16.31 18.40 26.08
CA SER A 260 -16.46 19.68 25.40
C SER A 260 -15.14 20.13 24.75
N PRO A 261 -15.18 20.98 23.70
CA PRO A 261 -13.96 21.51 23.09
C PRO A 261 -13.08 22.28 24.08
N GLN A 262 -11.80 21.88 24.19
CA GLN A 262 -10.76 22.55 24.98
C GLN A 262 -9.98 23.58 24.14
N ASN A 263 -9.89 23.38 22.82
CA ASN A 263 -9.19 24.26 21.87
C ASN A 263 -7.71 24.48 22.20
N ILE A 264 -7.06 23.49 22.83
CA ILE A 264 -5.62 23.50 23.13
C ILE A 264 -4.82 22.95 21.95
N TRP A 265 -5.33 21.90 21.32
CA TRP A 265 -4.70 21.22 20.20
C TRP A 265 -5.50 21.44 18.92
N ARG A 266 -4.81 21.38 17.79
CA ARG A 266 -5.38 21.46 16.45
C ARG A 266 -4.88 20.31 15.57
N MET A 267 -5.60 20.07 14.49
CA MET A 267 -5.09 19.21 13.43
C MET A 267 -3.87 19.87 12.76
N PRO A 268 -2.79 19.12 12.50
CA PRO A 268 -1.62 19.60 11.77
C PRO A 268 -1.95 19.83 10.29
N THR A 269 -1.38 20.88 9.74
CA THR A 269 -1.37 21.16 8.30
C THR A 269 -0.30 20.34 7.57
N VAL A 270 -0.35 20.28 6.24
CA VAL A 270 0.74 19.70 5.44
C VAL A 270 2.07 20.39 5.75
N ASN A 271 2.04 21.71 5.96
CA ASN A 271 3.22 22.48 6.30
C ASN A 271 3.79 22.13 7.68
N ASP A 272 2.95 21.88 8.69
CA ASP A 272 3.40 21.45 10.02
C ASP A 272 4.16 20.11 9.93
N TYR A 273 3.66 19.17 9.13
CA TYR A 273 4.36 17.91 8.87
C TYR A 273 5.68 18.13 8.14
N ALA A 274 5.69 18.92 7.05
CA ALA A 274 6.91 19.23 6.31
C ALA A 274 7.99 19.81 7.25
N CYS A 275 7.63 20.76 8.10
CA CYS A 275 8.55 21.34 9.09
C CYS A 275 8.97 20.36 10.19
N SER A 276 8.30 19.22 10.37
CA SER A 276 8.57 18.27 11.46
C SER A 276 9.17 16.95 11.00
N LEU A 277 9.31 16.73 9.69
CA LEU A 277 9.97 15.54 9.16
C LEU A 277 11.46 15.52 9.54
N THR A 278 11.97 14.33 9.80
CA THR A 278 13.33 14.13 10.30
C THR A 278 14.07 13.02 9.57
N ARG A 279 15.39 13.11 9.66
CA ARG A 279 16.34 12.10 9.23
C ARG A 279 17.51 12.07 10.21
N ASP A 280 17.84 10.89 10.72
CA ASP A 280 18.94 10.64 11.65
C ASP A 280 18.86 11.56 12.89
N GLY A 281 17.64 11.73 13.43
CA GLY A 281 17.34 12.56 14.60
C GLY A 281 17.43 14.07 14.38
N LYS A 282 17.59 14.52 13.12
CA LYS A 282 17.67 15.94 12.74
C LYS A 282 16.52 16.31 11.83
N ASN A 283 16.14 17.59 11.83
CA ASN A 283 15.17 18.11 10.88
C ASN A 283 15.62 17.85 9.43
N ALA A 284 14.70 17.40 8.57
CA ALA A 284 14.98 17.07 7.17
C ALA A 284 15.05 18.31 6.25
N GLY A 285 14.67 19.49 6.74
CA GLY A 285 14.68 20.75 5.99
C GLY A 285 13.67 20.73 4.84
N CYS A 286 12.51 20.12 5.05
CA CYS A 286 11.49 19.96 4.03
C CYS A 286 10.62 21.20 3.88
N LEU A 287 10.35 21.61 2.64
CA LEU A 287 9.49 22.75 2.31
C LEU A 287 8.28 22.25 1.56
N TRP A 288 7.10 22.78 1.85
CA TRP A 288 5.87 22.43 1.13
C TRP A 288 5.63 23.35 -0.07
N GLN A 289 5.36 22.77 -1.25
CA GLN A 289 5.14 23.51 -2.51
C GLN A 289 3.66 23.72 -2.86
N GLY A 290 2.73 23.22 -2.05
CA GLY A 290 1.28 23.36 -2.29
C GLY A 290 0.69 22.42 -3.36
N LYS A 291 1.35 21.30 -3.66
CA LYS A 291 0.93 20.36 -4.72
C LYS A 291 0.81 18.92 -4.23
N GLY A 292 -0.40 18.35 -4.34
CA GLY A 292 -0.61 16.93 -4.06
C GLY A 292 0.00 16.00 -5.10
N HIS A 293 0.20 14.74 -4.70
CA HIS A 293 0.88 13.68 -5.47
C HIS A 293 2.33 13.99 -5.83
N GLU A 294 3.00 14.81 -5.03
CA GLU A 294 4.42 15.15 -5.20
C GLU A 294 5.17 14.92 -3.88
N GLU A 295 6.47 14.63 -4.00
CA GLU A 295 7.39 14.64 -2.87
C GLU A 295 7.75 16.08 -2.51
N ILE A 296 7.70 16.41 -1.22
CA ILE A 296 8.13 17.72 -0.76
C ILE A 296 9.65 17.86 -0.89
N THR A 297 10.13 19.03 -1.29
CA THR A 297 11.56 19.28 -1.39
C THR A 297 12.20 19.31 0.00
N CYS A 298 13.08 18.35 0.29
CA CYS A 298 13.85 18.28 1.53
C CYS A 298 15.35 18.45 1.28
N ALA A 299 16.07 19.02 2.26
CA ALA A 299 17.53 19.04 2.26
C ALA A 299 18.10 17.62 2.43
N ASN A 300 17.47 16.81 3.29
CA ASN A 300 17.76 15.39 3.45
C ASN A 300 16.46 14.59 3.30
N PRO A 301 16.43 13.47 2.55
CA PRO A 301 15.23 12.63 2.45
C PRO A 301 14.79 12.15 3.84
N PRO A 302 13.54 12.42 4.25
CA PRO A 302 13.06 12.04 5.57
C PRO A 302 12.77 10.54 5.64
N ASN A 303 12.62 10.03 6.86
CA ASN A 303 12.34 8.62 7.10
C ASN A 303 11.34 8.46 8.25
N LYS A 304 10.83 7.24 8.42
CA LYS A 304 9.91 6.88 9.51
C LYS A 304 10.73 6.78 10.80
N GLU A 305 10.95 7.92 11.45
CA GLU A 305 11.80 8.08 12.63
C GLU A 305 11.12 8.95 13.69
N THR A 306 11.47 8.70 14.96
CA THR A 306 11.10 9.60 16.07
C THR A 306 11.76 10.97 15.86
N PRO A 307 11.12 12.09 16.26
CA PRO A 307 9.96 12.19 17.16
C PRO A 307 8.57 12.21 16.50
N LEU A 308 8.49 12.37 15.17
CA LEU A 308 7.20 12.50 14.49
C LEU A 308 6.52 11.15 14.24
N TRP A 309 7.31 10.15 13.84
CA TRP A 309 6.84 8.81 13.53
C TRP A 309 7.26 7.81 14.61
N ALA A 310 6.49 6.73 14.76
CA ALA A 310 6.87 5.56 15.54
C ALA A 310 7.29 4.44 14.57
N PRO A 311 8.59 4.13 14.44
CA PRO A 311 9.09 3.15 13.47
C PRO A 311 8.57 1.73 13.68
N ASP A 312 8.23 1.38 14.93
CA ASP A 312 7.72 0.10 15.37
C ASP A 312 6.20 -0.08 15.22
N LEU A 313 5.45 1.00 14.93
CA LEU A 313 3.99 0.97 14.74
C LEU A 313 3.60 0.90 13.27
N GLU A 314 2.35 0.49 12.99
CA GLU A 314 1.82 0.31 11.63
C GLU A 314 1.76 1.58 10.76
N PRO A 315 1.31 2.75 11.26
CA PRO A 315 1.04 3.89 10.39
C PRO A 315 2.27 4.41 9.66
N ILE A 316 2.04 4.81 8.41
CA ILE A 316 3.03 5.44 7.54
C ILE A 316 2.48 6.67 6.82
N TYR A 317 1.20 7.00 7.08
CA TYR A 317 0.48 8.13 6.52
C TYR A 317 -0.24 8.86 7.64
N TYR A 318 -0.14 10.19 7.68
CA TYR A 318 -0.92 11.03 8.58
C TYR A 318 -1.78 12.01 7.81
N TRP A 319 -3.06 12.09 8.19
CA TRP A 319 -3.99 13.09 7.68
C TRP A 319 -3.52 14.51 8.01
N ALA A 320 -3.67 15.40 7.04
CA ALA A 320 -3.52 16.84 7.24
C ALA A 320 -4.89 17.52 7.40
N ALA A 321 -4.89 18.70 8.01
CA ALA A 321 -6.09 19.50 8.23
C ALA A 321 -6.72 19.99 6.91
N GLU A 322 -5.92 20.15 5.86
CA GLU A 322 -6.38 20.66 4.58
C GLU A 322 -7.20 19.64 3.79
N GLU A 323 -8.32 20.14 3.26
CA GLU A 323 -9.06 19.51 2.19
C GLU A 323 -8.38 19.78 0.84
N TYR A 324 -8.44 18.83 -0.09
CA TYR A 324 -8.06 19.06 -1.48
C TYR A 324 -9.25 19.52 -2.32
N ASP A 325 -10.35 18.77 -2.25
CA ASP A 325 -11.62 19.10 -2.87
C ASP A 325 -12.77 18.45 -2.08
N HIS A 326 -14.01 18.63 -2.56
CA HIS A 326 -15.21 18.15 -1.86
C HIS A 326 -15.15 16.67 -1.44
N ARG A 327 -14.39 15.80 -2.13
CA ARG A 327 -14.27 14.36 -1.85
C ARG A 327 -12.92 13.93 -1.30
N LEU A 328 -11.88 14.71 -1.56
CA LEU A 328 -10.50 14.30 -1.34
C LEU A 328 -9.83 15.15 -0.27
N ALA A 329 -8.94 14.54 0.51
CA ALA A 329 -8.13 15.22 1.51
C ALA A 329 -6.66 14.83 1.41
N TYR A 330 -5.82 15.71 1.93
CA TYR A 330 -4.38 15.52 1.95
C TYR A 330 -3.93 14.60 3.08
N PHE A 331 -2.92 13.79 2.79
CA PHE A 331 -2.15 13.10 3.81
C PHE A 331 -0.66 13.13 3.47
N VAL A 332 0.15 13.09 4.51
CA VAL A 332 1.61 13.11 4.42
C VAL A 332 2.16 11.74 4.80
N SER A 333 3.11 11.26 4.02
CA SER A 333 3.81 10.01 4.28
C SER A 333 5.17 10.26 4.93
N TYR A 334 5.71 9.25 5.61
CA TYR A 334 6.97 9.40 6.34
C TYR A 334 8.18 9.77 5.47
N ASN A 335 8.14 9.45 4.18
CA ASN A 335 9.20 9.76 3.21
C ASN A 335 8.97 11.10 2.49
N GLY A 336 8.05 11.93 2.98
CA GLY A 336 7.85 13.28 2.46
C GLY A 336 6.91 13.37 1.26
N TRP A 337 6.28 12.28 0.83
CA TRP A 337 5.23 12.39 -0.18
C TRP A 337 3.94 12.96 0.41
N VAL A 338 3.36 13.93 -0.28
CA VAL A 338 2.01 14.42 -0.02
C VAL A 338 1.08 13.83 -1.05
N ASN A 339 0.09 13.09 -0.60
CA ASN A 339 -0.87 12.41 -1.45
C ASN A 339 -2.28 12.86 -1.13
N ILE A 340 -3.20 12.43 -1.99
CA ILE A 340 -4.60 12.79 -1.93
C ILE A 340 -5.42 11.52 -2.07
N THR A 341 -6.45 11.36 -1.23
CA THR A 341 -7.38 10.23 -1.33
C THR A 341 -8.75 10.60 -0.76
N LEU A 342 -9.73 9.71 -0.91
CA LEU A 342 -11.10 9.91 -0.43
C LEU A 342 -11.15 10.17 1.08
N LYS A 343 -11.88 11.20 1.49
CA LYS A 343 -12.06 11.58 2.90
C LYS A 343 -12.74 10.51 3.75
N SER A 344 -13.59 9.70 3.12
CA SER A 344 -14.24 8.55 3.76
C SER A 344 -13.36 7.30 3.79
N GLY A 345 -12.27 7.29 3.01
CA GLY A 345 -11.33 6.19 2.97
C GLY A 345 -10.37 6.26 4.15
N GLY A 346 -10.20 5.16 4.87
CA GLY A 346 -9.15 4.98 5.87
C GLY A 346 -8.42 3.67 5.59
N ASN A 347 -7.29 3.72 4.89
CA ASN A 347 -6.41 2.54 4.82
C ASN A 347 -5.91 2.26 6.24
N PRO A 348 -5.76 0.98 6.66
CA PRO A 348 -5.19 0.58 7.95
C PRO A 348 -3.83 1.21 8.32
N ARG A 349 -3.19 1.95 7.44
CA ARG A 349 -1.92 2.65 7.66
C ARG A 349 -2.03 4.17 7.73
N HIS A 350 -3.23 4.71 7.49
CA HIS A 350 -3.53 6.12 7.75
C HIS A 350 -3.81 6.30 9.22
N SER A 351 -3.27 7.37 9.77
CA SER A 351 -3.63 7.83 11.10
C SER A 351 -3.59 9.35 11.13
N TYR A 352 -3.48 9.93 12.31
CA TYR A 352 -3.32 11.36 12.49
C TYR A 352 -2.46 11.62 13.72
N ARG A 353 -2.11 12.89 13.86
CA ARG A 353 -1.45 13.48 15.01
C ARG A 353 -2.22 14.75 15.36
N CYS A 354 -2.10 15.22 16.60
CA CYS A 354 -2.54 16.54 17.02
C CYS A 354 -1.34 17.39 17.43
N VAL A 355 -1.43 18.70 17.22
CA VAL A 355 -0.34 19.63 17.46
C VAL A 355 -0.84 20.91 18.10
N ARG A 356 0.03 21.62 18.82
CA ARG A 356 -0.16 23.00 19.25
C ARG A 356 1.13 23.77 19.06
N ASP A 357 1.04 25.08 18.93
CA ASP A 357 2.22 25.92 18.85
C ASP A 357 2.90 25.97 20.22
N ALA A 358 4.23 25.98 20.26
CA ALA A 358 4.95 26.19 21.52
C ALA A 358 4.74 27.63 21.99
N GLN A 359 4.53 27.81 23.30
CA GLN A 359 4.34 29.11 23.94
C GLN A 359 5.65 29.88 24.09
#